data_AF-A0A4W5Q0F0-F1
#
_entry.id   AF-A0A4W5Q0F0-F1
#
_cell.length_a   1.000
_cell.length_b   1.000
_cell.length_c   1.000
_cell.angle_alpha   90.00
_cell.angle_beta   90.00
_cell.angle_gamma   90.00
#
_symmetry.space_group_name_H-M   'P 1'
#
loop_
_entity.id
_entity.type
_entity.pdbx_description
1 polymer ?
#
loop_
_entity_poly.entity_id
_entity_poly.type
_entity_poly.pdbx_seq_one_letter_code
_entity_poly.pdbx_strand_id
1 'polypeptide(L)'
;MISMDGKPLDPVLLLKSHGAVLGLAVDWIYEHLYWTNAGTHSIDVARLDGSAQRLLIGGLAMPTGVAVEPLLGLLFWAEGGSSPRIECAVLDGQGRLPLITSAIRNPVAISLDMPRRLLYWVDSGMRTISRVGFDGQHRKTVVESNGYLDRPFGLAVFEV
;
A
#
# COMPACT_ATOMS: atom_id res chain seq x y z
N MET A 1 -26.83 -4.13 0.59
CA MET A 1 -26.10 -5.36 0.21
C MET A 1 -26.24 -6.34 1.36
N ILE A 2 -26.63 -7.58 1.07
CA ILE A 2 -26.81 -8.67 2.03
C ILE A 2 -25.50 -9.48 2.05
N SER A 3 -25.01 -9.83 3.24
CA SER A 3 -23.93 -10.82 3.39
C SER A 3 -24.42 -12.21 2.98
N MET A 4 -23.54 -13.07 2.46
CA MET A 4 -23.91 -14.41 1.96
C MET A 4 -24.56 -15.33 3.03
N ASP A 5 -24.50 -14.96 4.30
CA ASP A 5 -25.10 -15.68 5.44
C ASP A 5 -26.41 -15.04 5.97
N GLY A 6 -26.94 -13.99 5.31
CA GLY A 6 -28.25 -13.43 5.61
C GLY A 6 -28.36 -12.68 6.94
N LYS A 7 -27.24 -12.45 7.64
CA LYS A 7 -27.22 -11.63 8.85
C LYS A 7 -27.25 -10.14 8.50
N PRO A 8 -27.86 -9.29 9.35
CA PRO A 8 -27.66 -7.85 9.25
C PRO A 8 -26.15 -7.58 9.41
N LEU A 9 -25.58 -6.79 8.51
CA LEU A 9 -24.24 -6.24 8.76
C LEU A 9 -24.35 -5.26 9.94
N ASP A 10 -23.83 -5.64 11.10
CA ASP A 10 -23.59 -4.73 12.23
C ASP A 10 -22.48 -3.71 11.87
N PRO A 11 -22.41 -2.58 12.59
CA PRO A 11 -22.66 -1.24 12.07
C PRO A 11 -21.64 -0.76 11.02
N VAL A 12 -22.03 0.23 10.23
CA VAL A 12 -21.13 1.03 9.36
C VAL A 12 -19.87 1.41 10.14
N LEU A 13 -18.72 0.87 9.72
CA LEU A 13 -17.41 1.21 10.26
C LEU A 13 -17.10 2.68 9.93
N LEU A 14 -17.35 3.58 10.87
CA LEU A 14 -17.08 5.01 10.71
C LEU A 14 -15.67 5.34 11.21
N LEU A 15 -14.68 5.10 10.36
CA LEU A 15 -13.34 5.65 10.58
C LEU A 15 -13.37 7.16 10.31
N LYS A 16 -12.82 7.93 11.25
CA LYS A 16 -12.71 9.39 11.10
C LYS A 16 -11.47 9.69 10.28
N SER A 17 -11.61 9.76 8.97
CA SER A 17 -10.54 10.20 8.09
C SER A 17 -10.89 11.55 7.48
N HIS A 18 -10.04 12.55 7.70
CA HIS A 18 -10.11 13.83 7.02
C HIS A 18 -9.11 13.80 5.87
N GLY A 19 -9.53 14.03 4.63
CA GLY A 19 -8.62 14.07 3.48
C GLY A 19 -8.84 12.95 2.46
N ALA A 20 -7.89 12.80 1.55
CA ALA A 20 -7.97 11.87 0.42
C ALA A 20 -7.31 10.53 0.76
N VAL A 21 -8.12 9.54 1.12
CA VAL A 21 -7.68 8.15 1.29
C VAL A 21 -7.47 7.52 -0.09
N LEU A 22 -6.26 7.01 -0.35
CA LEU A 22 -5.88 6.51 -1.69
C LEU A 22 -5.59 5.01 -1.73
N GLY A 23 -5.21 4.41 -0.60
CA GLY A 23 -4.88 3.00 -0.50
C GLY A 23 -5.23 2.46 0.89
N LEU A 24 -5.59 1.18 0.94
CA LEU A 24 -5.98 0.45 2.14
C LEU A 24 -5.32 -0.93 2.12
N ALA A 25 -4.91 -1.43 3.29
CA ALA A 25 -4.36 -2.76 3.47
C ALA A 25 -4.85 -3.37 4.79
N VAL A 26 -5.19 -4.66 4.78
CA VAL A 26 -5.71 -5.39 5.93
C VAL A 26 -4.66 -6.37 6.45
N ASP A 27 -4.36 -6.26 7.73
CA ASP A 27 -3.70 -7.32 8.49
C ASP A 27 -4.77 -8.22 9.09
N TRP A 28 -4.94 -9.41 8.50
CA TRP A 28 -5.95 -10.38 8.93
C TRP A 28 -5.51 -11.22 10.13
N ILE A 29 -4.23 -11.16 10.54
CA ILE A 29 -3.73 -11.91 11.70
C ILE A 29 -4.00 -11.12 12.98
N TYR A 30 -3.71 -9.83 12.96
CA TYR A 30 -3.86 -8.95 14.11
C TYR A 30 -5.08 -8.03 14.04
N GLU A 31 -5.92 -8.21 13.02
CA GLU A 31 -7.18 -7.47 12.80
C GLU A 31 -6.98 -5.96 12.76
N HIS A 32 -5.99 -5.50 11.99
CA HIS A 32 -5.72 -4.09 11.76
C HIS A 32 -6.02 -3.68 10.32
N LEU A 33 -6.52 -2.47 10.15
CA LEU A 33 -6.68 -1.79 8.88
C LEU A 33 -5.69 -0.63 8.80
N TYR A 34 -4.90 -0.60 7.74
CA TYR A 34 -3.93 0.44 7.42
C TYR A 34 -4.40 1.22 6.20
N TRP A 35 -4.21 2.54 6.18
CA TRP A 35 -4.52 3.33 4.99
C TRP A 35 -3.59 4.51 4.79
N THR A 36 -3.34 4.84 3.53
CA THR A 36 -2.67 6.07 3.13
C THR A 36 -3.69 7.19 3.04
N ASN A 37 -3.32 8.37 3.53
CA ASN A 37 -4.11 9.57 3.41
C ASN A 37 -3.24 10.72 2.89
N ALA A 38 -3.45 11.08 1.63
CA ALA A 38 -2.74 12.17 0.99
C ALA A 38 -3.17 13.55 1.49
N GLY A 39 -4.38 13.68 2.07
CA GLY A 39 -4.86 14.94 2.64
C GLY A 39 -4.24 15.27 4.00
N THR A 40 -3.89 14.25 4.79
CA THR A 40 -3.21 14.42 6.10
C THR A 40 -1.74 14.03 6.07
N HIS A 41 -1.19 13.72 4.90
CA HIS A 41 0.22 13.38 4.73
C HIS A 41 0.66 12.21 5.62
N SER A 42 -0.18 11.17 5.69
CA SER A 42 -0.05 10.08 6.67
C SER A 42 -0.32 8.68 6.14
N ILE A 43 0.17 7.70 6.89
CA ILE A 43 -0.42 6.37 6.99
C ILE A 43 -1.01 6.26 8.39
N ASP A 44 -2.26 5.84 8.46
CA ASP A 44 -3.01 5.64 9.70
C ASP A 44 -3.36 4.16 9.87
N VAL A 45 -3.64 3.77 11.12
CA VAL A 45 -4.04 2.42 11.47
C VAL A 45 -5.20 2.43 12.45
N ALA A 46 -6.10 1.46 12.35
CA ALA A 46 -7.14 1.17 13.34
C ALA A 46 -7.34 -0.34 13.44
N ARG A 47 -8.03 -0.80 14.47
CA ARG A 47 -8.57 -2.18 14.49
C ARG A 47 -9.70 -2.31 13.47
N LEU A 48 -9.98 -3.54 13.04
CA LEU A 48 -11.09 -3.84 12.11
C LEU A 48 -12.47 -3.52 12.69
N ASP A 49 -12.59 -3.40 14.02
CA ASP A 49 -13.80 -2.91 14.70
C ASP A 49 -13.91 -1.36 14.72
N GLY A 50 -12.92 -0.65 14.18
CA GLY A 50 -12.86 0.81 14.09
C GLY A 50 -12.29 1.49 15.33
N SER A 51 -11.96 0.71 16.37
CA SER A 51 -11.33 1.21 17.58
C SER A 51 -9.82 1.43 17.40
N ALA A 52 -9.20 2.06 18.41
CA ALA A 52 -7.75 2.28 18.47
C ALA A 52 -7.14 2.97 17.22
N GLN A 53 -7.93 3.80 16.53
CA GLN A 53 -7.46 4.60 15.41
C GLN A 53 -6.32 5.53 15.86
N ARG A 54 -5.19 5.49 15.17
CA ARG A 54 -4.03 6.35 15.42
C ARG A 54 -3.23 6.63 14.15
N LEU A 55 -2.50 7.75 14.18
CA LEU A 55 -1.43 8.02 13.22
C LEU A 55 -0.31 6.98 13.38
N LEU A 56 0.09 6.36 12.27
CA LEU A 56 1.20 5.40 12.24
C LEU A 56 2.48 6.04 11.72
N ILE A 57 2.41 6.65 10.54
CA ILE A 57 3.52 7.35 9.89
C ILE A 57 3.01 8.71 9.43
N GLY A 58 3.72 9.79 9.78
CA GLY A 58 3.40 11.15 9.35
C GLY A 58 4.49 11.78 8.48
N GLY A 59 4.20 12.96 7.94
CA GLY A 59 5.16 13.74 7.17
C GLY A 59 5.45 13.17 5.77
N LEU A 60 4.47 12.50 5.17
CA LEU A 60 4.56 11.93 3.82
C LEU A 60 4.14 12.97 2.78
N ALA A 61 4.85 13.06 1.66
CA ALA A 61 4.53 14.04 0.62
C ALA A 61 3.20 13.73 -0.07
N MET A 62 3.10 12.55 -0.68
CA MET A 62 1.91 12.09 -1.42
C MET A 62 1.79 10.57 -1.32
N PRO A 63 1.37 10.02 -0.16
CA PRO A 63 1.22 8.58 0.00
C PRO A 63 0.07 8.04 -0.86
N THR A 64 0.31 6.99 -1.63
CA THR A 64 -0.65 6.43 -2.61
C THR A 64 -1.04 4.99 -2.25
N GLY A 65 -0.24 4.00 -2.67
CA GLY A 65 -0.48 2.59 -2.37
C GLY A 65 0.11 2.17 -1.01
N VAL A 66 -0.51 1.20 -0.36
CA VAL A 66 -0.02 0.55 0.86
C VAL A 66 -0.32 -0.95 0.80
N ALA A 67 0.57 -1.76 1.36
CA ALA A 67 0.39 -3.20 1.51
C ALA A 67 1.06 -3.69 2.78
N VAL A 68 0.52 -4.74 3.39
CA VAL A 68 1.05 -5.36 4.61
C VAL A 68 1.37 -6.82 4.35
N GLU A 69 2.43 -7.31 4.99
CA GLU A 69 2.76 -8.74 5.12
C GLU A 69 2.68 -9.10 6.62
N PRO A 70 1.53 -9.61 7.09
CA PRO A 70 1.30 -9.91 8.50
C PRO A 70 2.24 -10.95 9.10
N LEU A 71 2.65 -11.98 8.35
CA LEU A 71 3.49 -13.06 8.87
C LEU A 71 4.92 -12.60 9.15
N LEU A 72 5.41 -11.59 8.40
CA LEU A 72 6.74 -11.01 8.62
C LEU A 72 6.68 -9.69 9.40
N GLY A 73 5.49 -9.17 9.68
CA GLY A 73 5.33 -7.90 10.37
C GLY A 73 5.82 -6.71 9.56
N LEU A 74 5.65 -6.72 8.23
CA LEU A 74 6.15 -5.68 7.34
C LEU A 74 5.02 -4.81 6.77
N LEU A 75 5.28 -3.51 6.69
CA LEU A 75 4.48 -2.50 6.02
C LEU A 75 5.27 -1.96 4.83
N PHE A 76 4.62 -1.86 3.67
CA PHE A 76 5.18 -1.21 2.48
C PHE A 76 4.23 -0.13 1.99
N TRP A 77 4.76 0.97 1.45
CA TRP A 77 3.96 1.99 0.80
C TRP A 77 4.68 2.66 -0.36
N ALA A 78 3.87 3.17 -1.29
CA ALA A 78 4.32 4.07 -2.34
C ALA A 78 4.11 5.53 -1.90
N GLU A 79 5.13 6.35 -2.13
CA GLU A 79 5.09 7.79 -1.95
C GLU A 79 5.39 8.45 -3.29
N GLY A 80 4.45 9.27 -3.78
CA GLY A 80 4.63 10.12 -4.95
C GLY A 80 5.16 11.51 -4.58
N GLY A 81 4.91 12.49 -5.45
CA GLY A 81 5.28 13.89 -5.21
C GLY A 81 6.70 14.22 -5.68
N SER A 82 7.37 15.15 -4.99
CA SER A 82 8.68 15.69 -5.42
C SER A 82 9.85 14.73 -5.22
N SER A 83 9.72 13.76 -4.32
CA SER A 83 10.73 12.72 -4.04
C SER A 83 10.07 11.34 -4.04
N PRO A 84 9.70 10.82 -5.24
CA PRO A 84 8.97 9.57 -5.34
C PRO A 84 9.82 8.39 -4.87
N ARG A 85 9.21 7.49 -4.10
CA ARG A 85 9.89 6.32 -3.51
C ARG A 85 8.89 5.22 -3.13
N ILE A 86 9.42 4.02 -2.93
CA ILE A 86 8.75 2.97 -2.16
C ILE A 86 9.53 2.79 -0.88
N GLU A 87 8.83 2.71 0.22
CA GLU A 87 9.42 2.57 1.55
C GLU A 87 8.84 1.36 2.26
N CYS A 88 9.57 0.93 3.30
CA CYS A 88 9.13 -0.12 4.19
C CYS A 88 9.36 0.27 5.65
N ALA A 89 8.62 -0.37 6.53
CA ALA A 89 8.75 -0.29 7.97
C ALA A 89 8.23 -1.62 8.57
N VAL A 90 8.43 -1.82 9.86
CA VAL A 90 7.64 -2.83 10.58
C VAL A 90 6.20 -2.31 10.84
N LEU A 91 5.25 -3.21 11.10
CA LEU A 91 3.82 -2.88 11.23
C LEU A 91 3.47 -1.86 12.33
N ASP A 92 4.35 -1.64 13.31
CA ASP A 92 4.18 -0.62 14.35
C ASP A 92 4.61 0.79 13.90
N GLY A 93 5.18 0.91 12.69
CA GLY A 93 5.67 2.15 12.06
C GLY A 93 7.15 2.43 12.28
N GLN A 94 7.86 1.61 13.08
CA GLN A 94 9.28 1.78 13.34
C GLN A 94 10.16 1.21 12.22
N GLY A 95 11.45 1.58 12.24
CA GLY A 95 12.41 1.05 11.27
C GLY A 95 12.11 1.47 9.82
N ARG A 96 11.53 2.66 9.61
CA ARG A 96 11.27 3.22 8.28
C ARG A 96 12.55 3.30 7.47
N LEU A 97 12.55 2.66 6.30
CA LEU A 97 13.67 2.63 5.37
C LEU A 97 13.18 2.83 3.93
N PRO A 98 13.96 3.54 3.09
CA PRO A 98 13.70 3.59 1.67
C PRO A 98 14.05 2.25 1.01
N LEU A 99 13.08 1.65 0.31
CA LEU A 99 13.26 0.41 -0.46
C LEU A 99 13.65 0.70 -1.91
N ILE A 100 12.98 1.67 -2.55
CA ILE A 100 13.24 2.10 -3.94
C ILE A 100 13.30 3.62 -3.99
N THR A 101 14.42 4.16 -4.47
CA THR A 101 14.68 5.62 -4.57
C THR A 101 15.14 6.06 -5.96
N SER A 102 15.27 5.14 -6.90
CA SER A 102 15.83 5.40 -8.23
C SER A 102 14.96 4.76 -9.30
N ALA A 103 15.00 5.34 -10.51
CA ALA A 103 14.16 4.92 -11.63
C ALA A 103 12.71 4.70 -11.18
N ILE A 104 12.15 5.71 -10.53
CA ILE A 104 10.78 5.77 -10.02
C ILE A 104 10.32 7.23 -10.19
N ARG A 105 9.08 7.44 -10.62
CA ARG A 105 8.57 8.77 -10.99
C ARG A 105 7.22 9.07 -10.36
N ASN A 106 6.25 8.17 -10.50
CA ASN A 106 4.93 8.34 -9.88
C ASN A 106 4.32 6.98 -9.53
N PRO A 107 4.76 6.34 -8.44
CA PRO A 107 4.20 5.08 -7.98
C PRO A 107 2.79 5.32 -7.43
N VAL A 108 1.82 4.56 -7.92
CA VAL A 108 0.39 4.79 -7.61
C VAL A 108 -0.28 3.63 -6.89
N ALA A 109 0.22 2.41 -7.09
CA ALA A 109 -0.29 1.21 -6.46
C ALA A 109 0.84 0.21 -6.22
N ILE A 110 0.71 -0.56 -5.14
CA ILE A 110 1.60 -1.66 -4.81
C ILE A 110 0.78 -2.90 -4.45
N SER A 111 1.36 -4.08 -4.67
CA SER A 111 0.78 -5.37 -4.28
C SER A 111 1.91 -6.35 -3.96
N LEU A 112 1.62 -7.36 -3.12
CA LEU A 112 2.62 -8.31 -2.65
C LEU A 112 2.31 -9.71 -3.19
N ASP A 113 3.34 -10.39 -3.66
CA ASP A 113 3.40 -11.84 -3.76
C ASP A 113 4.15 -12.32 -2.50
N MET A 114 3.37 -12.68 -1.49
CA MET A 114 3.85 -13.01 -0.15
C MET A 114 4.68 -14.31 -0.12
N PRO A 115 4.26 -15.41 -0.76
CA PRO A 115 5.06 -16.64 -0.80
C PRO A 115 6.43 -16.45 -1.45
N ARG A 116 6.51 -15.66 -2.54
CA ARG A 116 7.79 -15.37 -3.21
C ARG A 116 8.53 -14.18 -2.65
N ARG A 117 7.95 -13.47 -1.68
CA ARG A 117 8.50 -12.25 -1.04
C ARG A 117 8.85 -11.16 -2.06
N LEU A 118 7.92 -10.93 -2.99
CA LEU A 118 8.07 -9.92 -4.04
C LEU A 118 7.04 -8.80 -3.85
N LEU A 119 7.53 -7.56 -3.89
CA LEU A 119 6.71 -6.37 -4.01
C LEU A 119 6.59 -6.00 -5.49
N TYR A 120 5.36 -5.83 -5.96
CA TYR A 120 5.08 -5.28 -7.27
C TYR A 120 4.53 -3.86 -7.13
N TRP A 121 4.86 -2.99 -8.09
CA TRP A 121 4.29 -1.66 -8.16
C TRP A 121 3.99 -1.22 -9.59
N VAL A 122 3.02 -0.34 -9.68
CA VAL A 122 2.69 0.41 -10.89
C VAL A 122 3.30 1.80 -10.76
N ASP A 123 4.08 2.20 -11.76
CA ASP A 123 4.54 3.59 -11.90
C ASP A 123 3.86 4.23 -13.11
N SER A 124 2.94 5.15 -12.84
CA SER A 124 2.18 5.85 -13.88
C SER A 124 3.02 6.89 -14.65
N GLY A 125 4.06 7.44 -14.01
CA GLY A 125 4.95 8.42 -14.62
C GLY A 125 6.01 7.79 -15.52
N MET A 126 6.36 6.54 -15.25
CA MET A 126 7.22 5.70 -16.09
C MET A 126 6.45 4.78 -17.03
N ARG A 127 5.15 4.59 -16.80
CA ARG A 127 4.28 3.67 -17.55
C ARG A 127 4.83 2.23 -17.50
N THR A 128 5.22 1.81 -16.29
CA THR A 128 5.76 0.47 -16.05
C THR A 128 5.02 -0.26 -14.93
N ILE A 129 5.07 -1.58 -14.99
CA ILE A 129 4.87 -2.46 -13.84
C ILE A 129 6.23 -3.07 -13.53
N SER A 130 6.66 -2.95 -12.29
CA SER A 130 7.94 -3.47 -11.83
C SER A 130 7.76 -4.30 -10.57
N ARG A 131 8.77 -5.11 -10.24
CA ARG A 131 8.83 -5.88 -9.02
C ARG A 131 10.21 -5.86 -8.39
N VAL A 132 10.29 -6.15 -7.11
CA VAL A 132 11.53 -6.25 -6.33
C VAL A 132 11.35 -7.24 -5.18
N GLY A 133 12.43 -7.85 -4.68
CA GLY A 133 12.39 -8.57 -3.41
C GLY A 133 12.08 -7.64 -2.23
N PHE A 134 11.54 -8.18 -1.14
CA PHE A 134 11.29 -7.40 0.09
C PHE A 134 12.57 -6.80 0.70
N ASP A 135 13.74 -7.31 0.33
CA ASP A 135 15.07 -6.80 0.68
C ASP A 135 15.59 -5.68 -0.24
N GLY A 136 14.80 -5.29 -1.25
CA GLY A 136 15.16 -4.28 -2.24
C GLY A 136 16.03 -4.82 -3.38
N GLN A 137 16.34 -6.12 -3.40
CA GLN A 137 17.20 -6.73 -4.41
C GLN A 137 16.40 -7.31 -5.57
N HIS A 138 17.11 -7.66 -6.65
CA HIS A 138 16.56 -8.34 -7.82
C HIS A 138 15.39 -7.62 -8.50
N ARG A 139 15.45 -6.28 -8.51
CA ARG A 139 14.48 -5.44 -9.21
C ARG A 139 14.36 -5.86 -10.68
N LYS A 140 13.11 -5.96 -11.17
CA LYS A 140 12.80 -6.26 -12.57
C LYS A 140 11.57 -5.49 -13.04
N THR A 141 11.69 -4.83 -14.19
CA THR A 141 10.52 -4.34 -14.94
C THR A 141 9.84 -5.54 -15.60
N VAL A 142 8.57 -5.78 -15.29
CA VAL A 142 7.78 -6.89 -15.87
C VAL A 142 6.92 -6.44 -17.04
N VAL A 143 6.49 -5.18 -17.04
CA VAL A 143 5.78 -4.55 -18.16
C VAL A 143 6.37 -3.16 -18.37
N GLU A 144 6.76 -2.88 -19.62
CA GLU A 144 7.17 -1.55 -20.08
C GLU A 144 6.33 -1.23 -21.33
N SER A 145 5.67 -0.08 -21.34
CA SER A 145 4.69 0.23 -22.38
C SER A 145 5.26 1.15 -23.46
N ASN A 146 5.21 0.70 -24.71
CA ASN A 146 5.10 1.54 -25.91
C ASN A 146 3.62 1.87 -26.23
N GLY A 147 2.80 2.24 -25.24
CA GLY A 147 1.42 2.74 -25.45
C GLY A 147 0.30 2.08 -24.64
N TYR A 148 0.52 0.94 -23.98
CA TYR A 148 -0.56 0.18 -23.31
C TYR A 148 -0.83 0.55 -21.84
N LEU A 149 0.09 1.26 -21.17
CA LEU A 149 -0.10 1.75 -19.79
C LEU A 149 -0.28 3.26 -19.81
N ASP A 150 -1.46 3.72 -20.25
CA ASP A 150 -1.70 5.16 -20.39
C ASP A 150 -1.98 5.83 -19.04
N ARG A 151 -2.76 5.17 -18.17
CA ARG A 151 -3.10 5.66 -16.82
C ARG A 151 -3.44 4.49 -15.87
N PRO A 152 -2.47 3.65 -15.49
CA PRO A 152 -2.75 2.58 -14.53
C PRO A 152 -3.00 3.16 -13.13
N PHE A 153 -3.97 2.62 -12.39
CA PHE A 153 -4.38 3.10 -11.06
C PHE A 153 -4.26 2.06 -9.95
N GLY A 154 -4.47 0.79 -10.27
CA GLY A 154 -4.48 -0.31 -9.31
C GLY A 154 -3.67 -1.50 -9.81
N LEU A 155 -3.25 -2.36 -8.88
CA LEU A 155 -2.56 -3.60 -9.15
C LEU A 155 -2.98 -4.63 -8.10
N ALA A 156 -3.27 -5.84 -8.54
CA ALA A 156 -3.40 -7.00 -7.68
C ALA A 156 -2.56 -8.12 -8.27
N VAL A 157 -1.91 -8.89 -7.41
CA VAL A 157 -1.25 -10.15 -7.78
C VAL A 157 -2.07 -11.28 -7.17
N PHE A 158 -2.41 -12.28 -7.98
CA PHE A 158 -3.11 -13.48 -7.56
C PHE A 158 -2.38 -14.68 -8.14
N GLU A 159 -2.25 -15.74 -7.35
CA GLU A 159 -1.58 -16.97 -7.75
C GLU A 159 -2.57 -18.04 -8.22
N VAL A 160 -2.06 -19.04 -8.92
CA VAL A 160 -2.76 -20.30 -9.23
C VAL A 160 -2.07 -21.43 -8.49
#